data_AF-A0A8S3EIZ2-F1
#
_entry.id   AF-A0A8S3EIZ2-F1
#
_cell.length_a   1.000
_cell.length_b   1.000
_cell.length_c   1.000
_cell.angle_alpha   90.00
_cell.angle_beta   90.00
_cell.angle_gamma   90.00
#
_symmetry.space_group_name_H-M   'P 1'
#
loop_
_entity.id
_entity.type
_entity.pdbx_description
1 polymer ?
#
loop_
_entity_poly.entity_id
_entity_poly.type
_entity_poly.pdbx_seq_one_letter_code
_entity_poly.pdbx_strand_id
1 'polypeptide(L)'
;VPTLVESWVNLLNSISEPDIAHLGLISALLYCLKTKDTTLYEQIKTIGIDSYAKLILGTRTKPYETALRPCNEILSSMDLESFKTKVYPVLNRSLLRNPEVIIEAVPSLLSSLSFDLSYTANELSKQLAPPLISKTESLEASALASFRTLAKQISNGETIISIVQYLFNIFNGTESSVNKLSVISQRENVLSAIGAFSRSPSTSISQDDILKILDKYFYPMIQQEVHEGLICHMLQQMTSWCSRLTNTNQTLTDFFKKGLEQKNSTAITRAAYLQCILVTYKENNLTDLIPMHTTLMASYERGVNQSTLINCLHEALLAALIMINIAQMNSSYGK
;
A
#
# COMPACT_ATOMS: atom_id res chain seq x y z
N VAL A 1 29.30 -34.48 -7.23
CA VAL A 1 28.33 -33.40 -6.93
C VAL A 1 28.64 -32.74 -5.59
N PRO A 2 28.77 -33.45 -4.45
CA PRO A 2 29.14 -32.81 -3.16
C PRO A 2 30.47 -32.04 -3.22
N THR A 3 31.49 -32.64 -3.82
CA THR A 3 32.83 -32.04 -4.04
C THR A 3 32.82 -30.75 -4.88
N LEU A 4 31.89 -30.65 -5.83
CA LEU A 4 31.74 -29.44 -6.65
C LEU A 4 31.15 -28.30 -5.83
N VAL A 5 30.17 -28.58 -4.95
CA VAL A 5 29.54 -27.54 -4.14
C VAL A 5 30.47 -27.07 -3.01
N GLU A 6 31.19 -27.98 -2.35
CA GLU A 6 32.24 -27.60 -1.38
C GLU A 6 33.32 -26.72 -2.02
N SER A 7 33.71 -27.02 -3.27
CA SER A 7 34.62 -26.17 -4.05
C SER A 7 34.06 -24.76 -4.29
N TRP A 8 32.75 -24.64 -4.55
CA TRP A 8 32.09 -23.33 -4.71
C TRP A 8 32.03 -22.55 -3.40
N VAL A 9 31.79 -23.21 -2.26
CA VAL A 9 31.78 -22.54 -0.95
C VAL A 9 33.17 -22.05 -0.57
N ASN A 10 34.20 -22.86 -0.79
CA ASN A 10 35.59 -22.44 -0.57
C ASN A 10 35.96 -21.27 -1.49
N LEU A 11 35.52 -21.29 -2.75
CA LEU A 11 35.72 -20.18 -3.68
C LEU A 11 35.02 -18.91 -3.19
N LEU A 12 33.74 -18.99 -2.80
CA LEU A 12 32.99 -17.85 -2.26
C LEU A 12 33.67 -17.24 -1.02
N ASN A 13 34.16 -18.09 -0.11
CA ASN A 13 34.87 -17.64 1.09
C ASN A 13 36.27 -17.09 0.80
N SER A 14 36.91 -17.51 -0.29
CA SER A 14 38.24 -17.03 -0.69
C SER A 14 38.24 -15.64 -1.32
N ILE A 15 37.07 -15.12 -1.69
CA ILE A 15 36.93 -13.82 -2.35
C ILE A 15 37.12 -12.72 -1.30
N SER A 16 38.23 -11.98 -1.43
CA SER A 16 38.62 -10.92 -0.51
C SER A 16 37.71 -9.68 -0.58
N GLU A 17 37.17 -9.39 -1.77
CA GLU A 17 36.29 -8.25 -2.01
C GLU A 17 35.01 -8.69 -2.73
N PRO A 18 33.99 -9.17 -1.99
CA PRO A 18 32.73 -9.55 -2.60
C PRO A 18 32.03 -8.30 -3.14
N ASP A 19 31.53 -8.40 -4.37
CA ASP A 19 30.76 -7.38 -5.07
C ASP A 19 29.32 -7.87 -5.37
N ILE A 20 28.55 -7.07 -6.09
CA ILE A 20 27.16 -7.38 -6.43
C ILE A 20 27.02 -8.67 -7.27
N ALA A 21 27.96 -8.96 -8.18
CA ALA A 21 27.91 -10.17 -9.01
C ALA A 21 28.01 -11.44 -8.14
N HIS A 22 28.73 -11.35 -7.02
CA HIS A 22 28.84 -12.44 -6.05
C HIS A 22 27.50 -12.79 -5.41
N LEU A 23 26.62 -11.81 -5.17
CA LEU A 23 25.28 -12.06 -4.63
C LEU A 23 24.42 -12.88 -5.58
N GLY A 24 24.55 -12.66 -6.89
CA GLY A 24 23.86 -13.46 -7.90
C GLY A 24 24.30 -14.93 -7.89
N LEU A 25 25.61 -15.18 -7.73
CA LEU A 25 26.15 -16.54 -7.63
C LEU A 25 25.69 -17.24 -6.34
N ILE A 26 25.72 -16.54 -5.20
CA ILE A 26 25.25 -17.07 -3.92
C ILE A 26 23.77 -17.47 -4.03
N SER A 27 22.95 -16.60 -4.62
CA SER A 27 21.52 -16.85 -4.82
C SER A 27 21.25 -18.07 -5.72
N ALA A 28 22.00 -18.22 -6.82
CA ALA A 28 21.90 -19.40 -7.68
C ALA A 28 22.31 -20.69 -6.97
N LEU A 29 23.33 -20.64 -6.09
CA LEU A 29 23.75 -21.78 -5.28
C LEU A 29 22.69 -22.16 -4.24
N LEU A 30 22.08 -21.18 -3.57
CA LEU A 30 20.97 -21.41 -2.63
C LEU A 30 19.81 -22.14 -3.30
N TYR A 31 19.41 -21.67 -4.49
CA TYR A 31 18.36 -22.31 -5.27
C TYR A 31 18.68 -23.79 -5.55
N CYS A 32 19.92 -24.08 -5.96
CA CYS A 32 20.33 -25.45 -6.31
C CYS A 32 20.41 -26.39 -5.11
N LEU A 33 20.67 -25.86 -3.91
CA LEU A 33 20.90 -26.63 -2.68
C LEU A 33 19.65 -26.88 -1.84
N LYS A 34 18.58 -26.12 -2.06
CA LYS A 34 17.35 -26.09 -1.25
C LYS A 34 16.75 -27.47 -0.91
N THR A 35 16.97 -28.48 -1.74
CA THR A 35 16.43 -29.84 -1.55
C THR A 35 17.50 -30.93 -1.47
N LYS A 36 18.78 -30.57 -1.41
CA LYS A 36 19.90 -31.51 -1.59
C LYS A 36 20.83 -31.61 -0.39
N ASP A 37 21.18 -30.49 0.24
CA ASP A 37 22.15 -30.46 1.34
C ASP A 37 21.81 -29.33 2.33
N THR A 38 21.23 -29.70 3.47
CA THR A 38 20.73 -28.73 4.46
C THR A 38 21.86 -28.01 5.20
N THR A 39 22.98 -28.69 5.49
CA THR A 39 24.08 -28.09 6.24
C THR A 39 24.80 -27.03 5.40
N LEU A 40 25.08 -27.35 4.14
CA LEU A 40 25.73 -26.43 3.22
C LEU A 40 24.82 -25.26 2.84
N TYR A 41 23.53 -25.53 2.69
CA TYR A 41 22.51 -24.50 2.45
C TYR A 41 22.53 -23.43 3.55
N GLU A 42 22.53 -23.81 4.83
CA GLU A 42 22.55 -22.85 5.94
C GLU A 42 23.85 -22.03 5.98
N GLN A 43 25.00 -22.63 5.62
CA GLN A 43 26.27 -21.89 5.52
C GLN A 43 26.21 -20.82 4.42
N ILE A 44 25.79 -21.20 3.20
CA ILE A 44 25.68 -20.26 2.08
C ILE A 44 24.63 -19.18 2.36
N LYS A 45 23.51 -19.55 3.00
CA LYS A 45 22.45 -18.62 3.40
C LYS A 45 23.01 -17.55 4.33
N THR A 46 23.77 -17.97 5.35
CA THR A 46 24.40 -17.07 6.31
C THR A 46 25.33 -16.07 5.61
N ILE A 47 26.21 -16.55 4.72
CA ILE A 47 27.13 -15.71 3.92
C ILE A 47 26.36 -14.74 3.03
N GLY A 48 25.30 -15.22 2.38
CA GLY A 48 24.46 -14.42 1.50
C GLY A 48 23.76 -13.28 2.21
N ILE A 49 23.17 -13.54 3.37
CA ILE A 49 22.47 -12.53 4.18
C ILE A 49 23.45 -11.44 4.65
N ASP A 50 24.62 -11.85 5.16
CA ASP A 50 25.65 -10.91 5.63
C ASP A 50 26.20 -10.06 4.46
N SER A 51 26.44 -10.69 3.31
CA SER A 51 26.90 -10.02 2.09
C SER A 51 25.85 -9.05 1.56
N TYR A 52 24.58 -9.43 1.54
CA TYR A 52 23.48 -8.55 1.11
C TYR A 52 23.38 -7.31 2.00
N ALA A 53 23.39 -7.50 3.32
CA ALA A 53 23.35 -6.38 4.28
C ALA A 53 24.52 -5.42 4.05
N LYS A 54 25.74 -5.94 3.83
CA LYS A 54 26.93 -5.12 3.61
C LYS A 54 26.91 -4.40 2.26
N LEU A 55 26.65 -5.12 1.17
CA LEU A 55 26.88 -4.65 -0.20
C LEU A 55 25.69 -3.92 -0.80
N ILE A 56 24.45 -4.29 -0.42
CA ILE A 56 23.25 -3.62 -0.90
C ILE A 56 22.79 -2.57 0.12
N LEU A 57 22.68 -2.92 1.39
CA LEU A 57 22.15 -1.98 2.40
C LEU A 57 23.21 -1.03 2.95
N GLY A 58 24.45 -1.48 3.11
CA GLY A 58 25.56 -0.69 3.63
C GLY A 58 26.29 0.17 2.60
N THR A 59 25.86 0.14 1.34
CA THR A 59 26.50 0.88 0.26
C THR A 59 26.35 2.40 0.44
N ARG A 60 27.32 3.12 -0.12
CA ARG A 60 27.28 4.59 -0.27
C ARG A 60 26.85 5.01 -1.68
N THR A 61 26.78 4.07 -2.61
CA THR A 61 26.36 4.29 -3.99
C THR A 61 25.05 3.58 -4.24
N LYS A 62 24.17 4.26 -4.97
CA LYS A 62 22.83 3.75 -5.29
C LYS A 62 22.91 2.36 -5.96
N PRO A 63 22.27 1.32 -5.40
CA PRO A 63 22.22 0.01 -6.05
C PRO A 63 21.48 0.10 -7.39
N TYR A 64 22.04 -0.50 -8.44
CA TYR A 64 21.33 -0.66 -9.71
C TYR A 64 20.20 -1.69 -9.57
N GLU A 65 19.08 -1.52 -10.26
CA GLU A 65 17.97 -2.48 -10.21
C GLU A 65 18.41 -3.91 -10.61
N THR A 66 19.35 -4.01 -11.56
CA THR A 66 19.97 -5.27 -12.00
C THR A 66 20.76 -5.97 -10.90
N ALA A 67 21.17 -5.25 -9.85
CA ALA A 67 21.82 -5.80 -8.65
C ALA A 67 20.82 -6.46 -7.68
N LEU A 68 19.57 -6.00 -7.67
CA LEU A 68 18.57 -6.42 -6.69
C LEU A 68 17.91 -7.74 -7.10
N ARG A 69 17.56 -7.88 -8.38
CA ARG A 69 16.84 -9.06 -8.91
C ARG A 69 17.53 -10.40 -8.62
N PRO A 70 18.87 -10.52 -8.73
CA PRO A 70 19.54 -11.77 -8.42
C PRO A 70 19.48 -12.15 -6.95
N CYS A 71 19.14 -11.24 -6.02
CA CYS A 71 19.19 -11.51 -4.57
C CYS A 71 17.96 -12.23 -4.01
N ASN A 72 16.95 -12.54 -4.84
CA ASN A 72 15.65 -13.05 -4.35
C ASN A 72 15.75 -14.35 -3.53
N GLU A 73 16.63 -15.30 -3.89
CA GLU A 73 16.76 -16.54 -3.11
C GLU A 73 17.47 -16.32 -1.77
N ILE A 74 18.39 -15.36 -1.70
CA ILE A 74 18.99 -14.93 -0.43
C ILE A 74 17.90 -14.35 0.49
N LEU A 75 17.04 -13.49 -0.06
CA LEU A 75 16.02 -12.81 0.71
C LEU A 75 14.87 -13.74 1.14
N SER A 76 14.42 -14.62 0.25
CA SER A 76 13.34 -15.58 0.54
C SER A 76 13.77 -16.76 1.40
N SER A 77 15.08 -17.02 1.52
CA SER A 77 15.62 -18.01 2.46
C SER A 77 15.82 -17.48 3.89
N MET A 78 15.72 -16.16 4.08
CA MET A 78 15.93 -15.49 5.36
C MET A 78 14.76 -15.73 6.31
N ASP A 79 15.09 -16.03 7.57
CA ASP A 79 14.11 -16.08 8.66
C ASP A 79 14.02 -14.73 9.41
N LEU A 80 12.97 -14.60 10.23
CA LEU A 80 12.70 -13.38 10.99
C LEU A 80 13.83 -13.00 11.95
N GLU A 81 14.52 -13.99 12.54
CA GLU A 81 15.62 -13.75 13.48
C GLU A 81 16.84 -13.17 12.76
N SER A 82 17.23 -13.77 11.64
CA SER A 82 18.31 -13.28 10.78
C SER A 82 18.00 -11.88 10.26
N PHE A 83 16.75 -11.61 9.87
CA PHE A 83 16.33 -10.28 9.47
C PHE A 83 16.52 -9.26 10.60
N LYS A 84 16.02 -9.56 11.81
CA LYS A 84 16.11 -8.66 12.97
C LYS A 84 17.54 -8.37 13.40
N THR A 85 18.41 -9.37 13.34
CA THR A 85 19.78 -9.27 13.89
C THR A 85 20.80 -8.77 12.88
N LYS A 86 20.67 -9.15 11.59
CA LYS A 86 21.69 -8.88 10.56
C LYS A 86 21.28 -7.79 9.57
N VAL A 87 20.01 -7.76 9.16
CA VAL A 87 19.55 -6.93 8.03
C VAL A 87 18.91 -5.63 8.50
N TYR A 88 17.93 -5.73 9.41
CA TYR A 88 17.18 -4.59 9.91
C TYR A 88 18.07 -3.50 10.54
N PRO A 89 19.10 -3.80 11.36
CA PRO A 89 19.95 -2.76 11.95
C PRO A 89 20.73 -1.97 10.89
N VAL A 90 21.14 -2.62 9.79
CA VAL A 90 21.83 -1.98 8.68
C VAL A 90 20.84 -1.15 7.87
N LEU A 91 19.67 -1.72 7.52
CA LEU A 91 18.58 -1.00 6.84
C LEU A 91 18.21 0.28 7.58
N ASN A 92 17.92 0.18 8.88
CA ASN A 92 17.53 1.31 9.72
C ASN A 92 18.62 2.39 9.73
N ARG A 93 19.88 1.99 9.95
CA ARG A 93 21.01 2.92 9.93
C ARG A 93 21.15 3.63 8.58
N SER A 94 20.98 2.91 7.48
CA SER A 94 21.10 3.47 6.13
C SER A 94 19.93 4.39 5.77
N LEU A 95 18.70 4.05 6.16
CA LEU A 95 17.54 4.92 5.97
C LEU A 95 17.66 6.24 6.75
N LEU A 96 18.27 6.20 7.95
CA LEU A 96 18.51 7.40 8.75
C LEU A 96 19.65 8.28 8.22
N ARG A 97 20.69 7.68 7.63
CA ARG A 97 21.91 8.41 7.24
C ARG A 97 21.93 8.81 5.76
N ASN A 98 21.40 7.96 4.89
CA ASN A 98 21.49 8.10 3.44
C ASN A 98 20.24 7.49 2.76
N PRO A 99 19.02 7.98 3.07
CA PRO A 99 17.79 7.47 2.49
C PRO A 99 17.81 7.53 0.96
N GLU A 100 18.48 8.53 0.36
CA GLU A 100 18.57 8.69 -1.09
C GLU A 100 19.31 7.56 -1.80
N VAL A 101 20.19 6.87 -1.09
CA VAL A 101 20.96 5.76 -1.63
C VAL A 101 20.14 4.48 -1.53
N ILE A 102 19.44 4.27 -0.41
CA ILE A 102 18.93 2.94 -0.08
C ILE A 102 17.43 2.73 -0.32
N ILE A 103 16.63 3.80 -0.36
CA ILE A 103 15.16 3.68 -0.41
C ILE A 103 14.66 2.86 -1.61
N GLU A 104 15.36 2.92 -2.74
CA GLU A 104 15.00 2.18 -3.96
C GLU A 104 15.19 0.66 -3.84
N ALA A 105 16.05 0.20 -2.93
CA ALA A 105 16.22 -1.23 -2.67
C ALA A 105 15.15 -1.81 -1.72
N VAL A 106 14.48 -0.95 -0.95
CA VAL A 106 13.55 -1.38 0.11
C VAL A 106 12.32 -2.12 -0.43
N PRO A 107 11.65 -1.70 -1.52
CA PRO A 107 10.51 -2.44 -2.06
C PRO A 107 10.90 -3.87 -2.49
N SER A 108 12.06 -4.02 -3.15
CA SER A 108 12.57 -5.33 -3.58
C SER A 108 12.92 -6.21 -2.38
N LEU A 109 13.52 -5.62 -1.33
CA LEU A 109 13.78 -6.31 -0.07
C LEU A 109 12.49 -6.84 0.54
N LEU A 110 11.54 -5.96 0.82
CA LEU A 110 10.31 -6.30 1.53
C LEU A 110 9.44 -7.30 0.74
N SER A 111 9.37 -7.18 -0.58
CA SER A 111 8.59 -8.11 -1.42
C SER A 111 9.19 -9.51 -1.52
N SER A 112 10.49 -9.68 -1.24
CA SER A 112 11.18 -10.97 -1.34
C SER A 112 11.21 -11.75 -0.02
N LEU A 113 10.80 -11.14 1.09
CA LEU A 113 10.72 -11.81 2.39
C LEU A 113 9.52 -12.78 2.44
N SER A 114 9.69 -13.91 3.11
CA SER A 114 8.69 -14.98 3.21
C SER A 114 8.08 -15.11 4.60
N PHE A 115 8.19 -14.09 5.44
CA PHE A 115 7.71 -14.09 6.82
C PHE A 115 6.99 -12.78 7.14
N ASP A 116 6.14 -12.85 8.16
CA ASP A 116 5.35 -11.71 8.62
C ASP A 116 6.21 -10.61 9.27
N LEU A 117 5.95 -9.36 8.91
CA LEU A 117 6.65 -8.17 9.39
C LEU A 117 5.89 -7.40 10.46
N SER A 118 4.79 -7.91 11.00
CA SER A 118 3.93 -7.15 11.93
C SER A 118 4.73 -6.58 13.11
N TYR A 119 5.68 -7.33 13.65
CA TYR A 119 6.52 -6.90 14.77
C TYR A 119 7.42 -5.68 14.46
N THR A 120 7.93 -5.53 13.23
CA THR A 120 8.85 -4.45 12.85
C THR A 120 8.18 -3.35 12.02
N ALA A 121 6.96 -3.59 11.54
CA ALA A 121 6.29 -2.73 10.57
C ALA A 121 6.02 -1.31 11.07
N ASN A 122 5.72 -1.13 12.34
CA ASN A 122 5.53 0.21 12.93
C ASN A 122 6.81 1.06 12.84
N GLU A 123 7.94 0.48 13.24
CA GLU A 123 9.23 1.20 13.20
C GLU A 123 9.72 1.41 11.77
N LEU A 124 9.50 0.43 10.88
CA LEU A 124 9.76 0.61 9.44
C LEU A 124 8.90 1.75 8.85
N SER A 125 7.63 1.82 9.21
CA SER A 125 6.72 2.88 8.73
C SER A 125 7.19 4.27 9.14
N LYS A 126 7.71 4.42 10.37
CA LYS A 126 8.31 5.67 10.84
C LYS A 126 9.57 6.04 10.07
N GLN A 127 10.40 5.07 9.69
CA GLN A 127 11.60 5.31 8.87
C GLN A 127 11.26 5.65 7.41
N LEU A 128 10.14 5.13 6.89
CA LEU A 128 9.68 5.37 5.52
C LEU A 128 8.86 6.67 5.36
N ALA A 129 8.31 7.23 6.44
CA ALA A 129 7.51 8.45 6.37
C ALA A 129 8.30 9.70 5.94
N PRO A 130 9.53 9.98 6.41
CA PRO A 130 10.30 11.12 5.93
C PRO A 130 10.56 11.14 4.41
N PRO A 131 11.03 10.04 3.76
CA PRO A 131 11.21 10.05 2.30
C PRO A 131 9.88 10.10 1.54
N LEU A 132 8.77 9.61 2.11
CA LEU A 132 7.42 9.69 1.52
C LEU A 132 6.96 11.14 1.29
N ILE A 133 7.39 12.06 2.16
CA ILE A 133 7.05 13.49 2.06
C ILE A 133 8.22 14.33 1.54
N SER A 134 9.21 13.70 0.90
CA SER A 134 10.33 14.42 0.30
C SER A 134 9.87 15.33 -0.84
N LYS A 135 10.70 16.31 -1.20
CA LYS A 135 10.53 17.08 -2.46
C LYS A 135 11.11 16.35 -3.67
N THR A 136 11.87 15.29 -3.43
CA THR A 136 12.51 14.50 -4.48
C THR A 136 11.58 13.36 -4.89
N GLU A 137 11.03 13.46 -6.11
CA GLU A 137 10.03 12.52 -6.65
C GLU A 137 10.47 11.05 -6.60
N SER A 138 11.74 10.76 -6.87
CA SER A 138 12.27 9.38 -6.81
C SER A 138 12.23 8.79 -5.39
N LEU A 139 12.47 9.60 -4.35
CA LEU A 139 12.43 9.17 -2.95
C LEU A 139 11.01 8.88 -2.51
N GLU A 140 10.11 9.80 -2.85
CA GLU A 140 8.68 9.68 -2.61
C GLU A 140 8.12 8.41 -3.27
N ALA A 141 8.40 8.21 -4.56
CA ALA A 141 7.92 7.05 -5.30
C ALA A 141 8.41 5.73 -4.70
N SER A 142 9.68 5.70 -4.27
CA SER A 142 10.30 4.52 -3.65
C SER A 142 9.77 4.25 -2.24
N ALA A 143 9.52 5.30 -1.46
CA ALA A 143 8.90 5.19 -0.15
C ALA A 143 7.46 4.68 -0.27
N LEU A 144 6.69 5.21 -1.22
CA LEU A 144 5.32 4.75 -1.49
C LEU A 144 5.31 3.29 -1.97
N ALA A 145 6.24 2.90 -2.85
CA ALA A 145 6.42 1.50 -3.23
C ALA A 145 6.74 0.62 -2.02
N SER A 146 7.58 1.11 -1.09
CA SER A 146 7.93 0.41 0.14
C SER A 146 6.71 0.21 1.05
N PHE A 147 5.85 1.21 1.22
CA PHE A 147 4.58 1.07 1.95
C PHE A 147 3.65 0.04 1.29
N ARG A 148 3.56 0.01 -0.05
CA ARG A 148 2.76 -0.98 -0.78
C ARG A 148 3.28 -2.40 -0.60
N THR A 149 4.59 -2.60 -0.58
CA THR A 149 5.18 -3.93 -0.32
C THR A 149 5.06 -4.31 1.15
N LEU A 150 5.25 -3.35 2.07
CA LEU A 150 5.13 -3.56 3.51
C LEU A 150 3.70 -3.99 3.88
N ALA A 151 2.68 -3.33 3.32
CA ALA A 151 1.27 -3.68 3.56
C ALA A 151 0.95 -5.15 3.26
N LYS A 152 1.61 -5.74 2.25
CA LYS A 152 1.42 -7.15 1.88
C LYS A 152 2.08 -8.13 2.84
N GLN A 153 3.04 -7.68 3.64
CA GLN A 153 3.84 -8.50 4.57
C GLN A 153 3.31 -8.46 6.01
N ILE A 154 2.18 -7.81 6.27
CA ILE A 154 1.61 -7.66 7.60
C ILE A 154 0.31 -8.46 7.68
N SER A 155 0.28 -9.43 8.59
CA SER A 155 -0.87 -10.28 8.86
C SER A 155 -1.69 -9.79 10.06
N ASN A 156 -1.08 -9.06 11.01
CA ASN A 156 -1.75 -8.56 12.21
C ASN A 156 -2.52 -7.24 11.96
N GLY A 157 -3.83 -7.26 12.21
CA GLY A 157 -4.71 -6.10 12.01
C GLY A 157 -4.43 -4.90 12.89
N GLU A 158 -4.11 -5.11 14.16
CA GLU A 158 -3.80 -4.02 15.09
C GLU A 158 -2.57 -3.23 14.62
N THR A 159 -1.58 -3.92 14.05
CA THR A 159 -0.40 -3.30 13.45
C THR A 159 -0.79 -2.44 12.24
N ILE A 160 -1.64 -2.96 11.35
CA ILE A 160 -2.15 -2.20 10.19
C ILE A 160 -2.88 -0.94 10.67
N ILE A 161 -3.78 -1.09 11.64
CA ILE A 161 -4.55 0.02 12.20
C ILE A 161 -3.59 1.05 12.81
N SER A 162 -2.60 0.62 13.59
CA SER A 162 -1.60 1.51 14.20
C SER A 162 -0.82 2.32 13.15
N ILE A 163 -0.38 1.69 12.07
CA ILE A 163 0.33 2.38 10.99
C ILE A 163 -0.59 3.36 10.25
N VAL A 164 -1.82 2.94 9.94
CA VAL A 164 -2.81 3.79 9.29
C VAL A 164 -3.13 5.03 10.15
N GLN A 165 -3.29 4.85 11.46
CA GLN A 165 -3.48 5.96 12.41
C GLN A 165 -2.27 6.90 12.42
N TYR A 166 -1.04 6.36 12.42
CA TYR A 166 0.18 7.15 12.31
C TYR A 166 0.21 7.99 11.02
N LEU A 167 -0.12 7.39 9.87
CA LEU A 167 -0.18 8.12 8.60
C LEU A 167 -1.29 9.19 8.58
N PHE A 168 -2.45 8.93 9.19
CA PHE A 168 -3.47 9.97 9.37
C PHE A 168 -3.00 11.11 10.27
N ASN A 169 -2.22 10.83 11.31
CA ASN A 169 -1.62 11.87 12.16
C ASN A 169 -0.63 12.73 11.38
N ILE A 170 0.16 12.13 10.47
CA ILE A 170 1.01 12.89 9.54
C ILE A 170 0.15 13.77 8.63
N PHE A 171 -0.89 13.19 8.02
CA PHE A 171 -1.78 13.93 7.12
C PHE A 171 -2.43 15.14 7.80
N ASN A 172 -2.88 14.97 9.04
CA ASN A 172 -3.53 16.02 9.84
C ASN A 172 -2.52 16.98 10.51
N GLY A 173 -1.22 16.75 10.36
CA GLY A 173 -0.17 17.58 10.97
C GLY A 173 -0.11 17.50 12.49
N THR A 174 -0.64 16.43 13.08
CA THR A 174 -0.59 16.15 14.53
C THR A 174 0.61 15.29 14.92
N GLU A 175 1.26 14.64 13.96
CA GLU A 175 2.50 13.90 14.17
C GLU A 175 3.70 14.84 14.22
N SER A 176 4.39 14.92 15.36
CA SER A 176 5.51 15.85 15.57
C SER A 176 6.85 15.35 15.04
N SER A 177 6.97 14.04 14.76
CA SER A 177 8.21 13.44 14.24
C SER A 177 8.50 13.74 12.77
N VAL A 178 7.54 14.32 12.05
CA VAL A 178 7.62 14.57 10.61
C VAL A 178 7.22 16.02 10.33
N ASN A 179 7.85 16.64 9.33
CA ASN A 179 7.52 18.01 8.92
C ASN A 179 6.07 18.10 8.45
N LYS A 180 5.42 19.24 8.74
CA LYS A 180 4.09 19.54 8.22
C LYS A 180 4.08 19.48 6.69
N LEU A 181 2.98 18.95 6.14
CA LEU A 181 2.78 18.83 4.71
C LEU A 181 2.56 20.24 4.12
N SER A 182 3.55 20.69 3.35
CA SER A 182 3.62 22.05 2.82
C SER A 182 3.05 22.18 1.40
N VAL A 183 2.98 21.06 0.68
CA VAL A 183 2.49 21.00 -0.71
C VAL A 183 1.46 19.88 -0.88
N ILE A 184 0.60 20.03 -1.88
CA ILE A 184 -0.50 19.09 -2.15
C ILE A 184 0.03 17.69 -2.47
N SER A 185 1.11 17.56 -3.24
CA SER A 185 1.69 16.25 -3.59
C SER A 185 2.05 15.43 -2.34
N GLN A 186 2.68 16.04 -1.34
CA GLN A 186 2.98 15.39 -0.06
C GLN A 186 1.72 14.82 0.62
N ARG A 187 0.59 15.53 0.54
CA ARG A 187 -0.70 15.06 1.07
C ARG A 187 -1.23 13.88 0.26
N GLU A 188 -1.11 13.94 -1.07
CA GLU A 188 -1.50 12.84 -1.97
C GLU A 188 -0.67 11.57 -1.74
N ASN A 189 0.61 11.70 -1.38
CA ASN A 189 1.49 10.57 -1.09
C ASN A 189 1.15 9.88 0.22
N VAL A 190 0.90 10.67 1.27
CA VAL A 190 0.44 10.13 2.54
C VAL A 190 -0.90 9.41 2.38
N LEU A 191 -1.83 9.99 1.61
CA LEU A 191 -3.10 9.32 1.27
C LEU A 191 -2.86 8.02 0.48
N SER A 192 -1.97 8.03 -0.51
CA SER A 192 -1.63 6.83 -1.28
C SER A 192 -1.01 5.73 -0.41
N ALA A 193 -0.20 6.11 0.58
CA ALA A 193 0.34 5.19 1.57
C ALA A 193 -0.76 4.62 2.48
N ILE A 194 -1.70 5.45 2.95
CA ILE A 194 -2.90 4.98 3.69
C ILE A 194 -3.69 3.99 2.84
N GLY A 195 -3.96 4.32 1.57
CA GLY A 195 -4.66 3.45 0.63
C GLY A 195 -3.89 2.15 0.32
N ALA A 196 -2.56 2.13 0.46
CA ALA A 196 -1.77 0.92 0.27
C ALA A 196 -2.14 -0.19 1.27
N PHE A 197 -2.43 0.17 2.52
CA PHE A 197 -2.80 -0.78 3.57
C PHE A 197 -4.17 -1.42 3.40
N SER A 198 -5.04 -0.84 2.57
CA SER A 198 -6.28 -1.52 2.17
C SER A 198 -6.00 -2.84 1.44
N ARG A 199 -4.84 -2.97 0.78
CA ARG A 199 -4.41 -4.16 0.02
C ARG A 199 -3.58 -5.15 0.83
N SER A 200 -3.58 -5.01 2.16
CA SER A 200 -3.09 -6.05 3.08
C SER A 200 -3.86 -7.36 2.89
N PRO A 201 -3.31 -8.51 3.32
CA PRO A 201 -4.04 -9.77 3.30
C PRO A 201 -5.45 -9.64 3.89
N SER A 202 -6.43 -10.26 3.24
CA SER A 202 -7.86 -10.04 3.54
C SER A 202 -8.25 -10.44 4.96
N THR A 203 -7.53 -11.39 5.56
CA THR A 203 -7.72 -11.88 6.93
C THR A 203 -7.21 -10.93 8.00
N SER A 204 -6.44 -9.90 7.63
CA SER A 204 -5.73 -9.09 8.61
C SER A 204 -6.60 -8.07 9.31
N ILE A 205 -7.63 -7.52 8.67
CA ILE A 205 -8.48 -6.48 9.26
C ILE A 205 -9.95 -6.82 9.07
N SER A 206 -10.76 -6.63 10.11
CA SER A 206 -12.19 -6.90 10.10
C SER A 206 -12.97 -5.79 9.38
N GLN A 207 -14.22 -6.07 9.01
CA GLN A 207 -15.10 -5.05 8.42
C GLN A 207 -15.44 -3.93 9.39
N ASP A 208 -15.61 -4.26 10.67
CA ASP A 208 -15.87 -3.28 11.73
C ASP A 208 -14.70 -2.30 11.89
N ASP A 209 -13.46 -2.80 11.84
CA ASP A 209 -12.27 -1.94 11.87
C ASP A 209 -12.18 -1.02 10.65
N ILE A 210 -12.55 -1.51 9.47
CA ILE A 210 -12.64 -0.67 8.26
C ILE A 210 -13.68 0.44 8.48
N LEU A 211 -14.89 0.10 8.92
CA LEU A 211 -15.94 1.09 9.19
C LEU A 211 -15.51 2.13 10.23
N LYS A 212 -14.79 1.72 11.29
CA LYS A 212 -14.20 2.65 12.27
C LYS A 212 -13.15 3.57 11.66
N ILE A 213 -12.31 3.07 10.75
CA ILE A 213 -11.35 3.91 10.02
C ILE A 213 -12.08 4.93 9.15
N LEU A 214 -13.14 4.52 8.44
CA LEU A 214 -13.94 5.42 7.62
C LEU A 214 -14.55 6.54 8.46
N ASP A 215 -15.21 6.18 9.55
CA ASP A 215 -15.92 7.10 10.44
C ASP A 215 -14.96 8.09 11.14
N LYS A 216 -13.87 7.56 11.70
CA LYS A 216 -12.93 8.37 12.47
C LYS A 216 -12.08 9.30 11.60
N TYR A 217 -11.73 8.89 10.38
CA TYR A 217 -10.73 9.58 9.56
C TYR A 217 -11.27 10.05 8.22
N PHE A 218 -11.76 9.16 7.36
CA PHE A 218 -12.14 9.54 5.99
C PHE A 218 -13.31 10.53 5.95
N TYR A 219 -14.38 10.27 6.70
CA TYR A 219 -15.57 11.15 6.67
C TYR A 219 -15.25 12.59 7.08
N PRO A 220 -14.64 12.86 8.26
CA PRO A 220 -14.33 14.23 8.65
C PRO A 220 -13.32 14.89 7.70
N MET A 221 -12.30 14.16 7.24
CA MET A 221 -11.30 14.71 6.32
C MET A 221 -11.91 15.14 4.99
N ILE A 222 -12.77 14.30 4.40
CA ILE A 222 -13.44 14.62 3.13
C ILE A 222 -14.40 15.80 3.30
N GLN A 223 -15.13 15.88 4.41
CA GLN A 223 -16.11 16.94 4.65
C GLN A 223 -15.48 18.31 4.95
N GLN A 224 -14.26 18.35 5.49
CA GLN A 224 -13.55 19.59 5.82
C GLN A 224 -12.65 20.10 4.69
N GLU A 225 -12.28 19.24 3.75
CA GLU A 225 -11.40 19.61 2.65
C GLU A 225 -12.12 20.48 1.62
N VAL A 226 -11.38 21.45 1.07
CA VAL A 226 -11.87 22.40 0.05
C VAL A 226 -11.19 22.20 -1.29
N HIS A 227 -10.01 21.57 -1.31
CA HIS A 227 -9.28 21.28 -2.54
C HIS A 227 -9.90 20.07 -3.25
N GLU A 228 -10.63 20.34 -4.34
CA GLU A 228 -11.39 19.35 -5.12
C GLU A 228 -10.56 18.11 -5.52
N GLY A 229 -9.35 18.31 -6.05
CA GLY A 229 -8.49 17.20 -6.45
C GLY A 229 -8.11 16.29 -5.27
N LEU A 230 -7.98 16.86 -4.07
CA LEU A 230 -7.63 16.09 -2.89
C LEU A 230 -8.84 15.35 -2.32
N ILE A 231 -10.05 15.94 -2.41
CA ILE A 231 -11.30 15.24 -2.12
C ILE A 231 -11.45 14.01 -3.01
N CYS A 232 -11.23 14.17 -4.32
CA CYS A 232 -11.30 13.07 -5.28
C CYS A 232 -10.26 11.98 -4.95
N HIS A 233 -9.02 12.36 -4.63
CA HIS A 233 -7.98 11.41 -4.25
C HIS A 233 -8.31 10.68 -2.93
N MET A 234 -8.85 11.38 -1.92
CA MET A 234 -9.32 10.75 -0.68
C MET A 234 -10.44 9.74 -0.95
N LEU A 235 -11.41 10.07 -1.79
CA LEU A 235 -12.49 9.16 -2.21
C LEU A 235 -11.93 7.94 -2.95
N GLN A 236 -10.90 8.10 -3.78
CA GLN A 236 -10.22 6.98 -4.44
C GLN A 236 -9.53 6.05 -3.43
N GLN A 237 -8.85 6.60 -2.42
CA GLN A 237 -8.24 5.79 -1.38
C GLN A 237 -9.30 5.10 -0.51
N MET A 238 -10.35 5.82 -0.14
CA MET A 238 -11.52 5.28 0.58
C MET A 238 -12.19 4.13 -0.20
N THR A 239 -12.30 4.25 -1.53
CA THR A 239 -12.84 3.20 -2.40
C THR A 239 -12.08 1.89 -2.27
N SER A 240 -10.75 1.96 -2.14
CA SER A 240 -9.93 0.75 -1.96
C SER A 240 -10.24 0.06 -0.62
N TRP A 241 -10.50 0.83 0.45
CA TRP A 241 -10.96 0.28 1.74
C TRP A 241 -12.37 -0.30 1.66
N CYS A 242 -13.31 0.43 1.06
CA CYS A 242 -14.70 0.01 0.96
C CYS A 242 -14.88 -1.24 0.09
N SER A 243 -13.97 -1.49 -0.87
CA SER A 243 -14.00 -2.69 -1.71
C SER A 243 -13.99 -4.02 -0.93
N ARG A 244 -13.50 -3.99 0.31
CA ARG A 244 -13.41 -5.13 1.24
C ARG A 244 -14.67 -5.35 2.08
N LEU A 245 -15.59 -4.38 2.09
CA LEU A 245 -16.84 -4.53 2.79
C LEU A 245 -17.72 -5.53 2.04
N THR A 246 -18.36 -6.42 2.81
CA THR A 246 -19.50 -7.21 2.33
C THR A 246 -20.80 -6.68 2.91
N ASN A 247 -20.75 -6.03 4.07
CA ASN A 247 -21.89 -5.38 4.69
C ASN A 247 -21.63 -3.89 4.83
N THR A 248 -22.67 -3.10 4.67
CA THR A 248 -22.68 -1.65 4.77
C THR A 248 -23.48 -1.21 6.00
N ASN A 249 -23.40 0.07 6.34
CA ASN A 249 -24.19 0.65 7.42
C ASN A 249 -24.85 1.96 6.97
N GLN A 250 -25.84 2.41 7.74
CA GLN A 250 -26.58 3.64 7.43
C GLN A 250 -25.66 4.86 7.41
N THR A 251 -24.68 4.94 8.33
CA THR A 251 -23.72 6.06 8.39
C THR A 251 -22.95 6.24 7.08
N LEU A 252 -22.51 5.15 6.45
CA LEU A 252 -21.81 5.17 5.17
C LEU A 252 -22.75 5.60 4.03
N THR A 253 -23.99 5.13 4.04
CA THR A 253 -25.02 5.54 3.07
C THR A 253 -25.32 7.04 3.19
N ASP A 254 -25.50 7.53 4.41
CA ASP A 254 -25.76 8.95 4.71
C ASP A 254 -24.57 9.83 4.33
N PHE A 255 -23.33 9.36 4.57
CA PHE A 255 -22.12 10.04 4.13
C PHE A 255 -22.11 10.25 2.62
N PHE A 256 -22.41 9.21 1.83
CA PHE A 256 -22.49 9.31 0.37
C PHE A 256 -23.58 10.26 -0.08
N LYS A 257 -24.79 10.12 0.48
CA LYS A 257 -25.92 10.99 0.16
C LYS A 257 -25.59 12.46 0.41
N LYS A 258 -25.04 12.79 1.58
CA LYS A 258 -24.63 14.14 1.96
C LYS A 258 -23.60 14.71 0.98
N GLY A 259 -22.61 13.91 0.57
CA GLY A 259 -21.59 14.33 -0.41
C GLY A 259 -22.14 14.64 -1.80
N LEU A 260 -23.13 13.87 -2.25
CA LEU A 260 -23.80 14.09 -3.54
C LEU A 260 -24.74 15.30 -3.53
N GLU A 261 -25.35 15.62 -2.39
CA GLU A 261 -26.27 16.75 -2.21
C GLU A 261 -25.58 18.07 -1.89
N GLN A 262 -24.26 18.03 -1.66
CA GLN A 262 -23.50 19.21 -1.27
C GLN A 262 -23.44 20.24 -2.42
N LYS A 263 -23.87 21.48 -2.13
CA LYS A 263 -24.05 22.54 -3.14
C LYS A 263 -22.76 22.93 -3.88
N ASN A 264 -21.61 22.83 -3.23
CA ASN A 264 -20.30 23.14 -3.80
C ASN A 264 -19.60 21.91 -4.41
N SER A 265 -20.24 20.74 -4.41
CA SER A 265 -19.70 19.55 -5.07
C SER A 265 -19.75 19.76 -6.59
N THR A 266 -18.66 19.46 -7.27
CA THR A 266 -18.57 19.53 -8.74
C THR A 266 -19.02 18.19 -9.35
N ALA A 267 -19.12 18.13 -10.67
CA ALA A 267 -19.42 16.87 -11.35
C ALA A 267 -18.31 15.81 -11.14
N ILE A 268 -17.05 16.24 -11.04
CA ILE A 268 -15.91 15.33 -10.80
C ILE A 268 -15.99 14.75 -9.38
N THR A 269 -16.23 15.59 -8.37
CA THR A 269 -16.37 15.13 -6.98
C THR A 269 -17.56 14.20 -6.81
N ARG A 270 -18.72 14.52 -7.41
CA ARG A 270 -19.88 13.61 -7.39
C ARG A 270 -19.59 12.30 -8.11
N ALA A 271 -18.89 12.33 -9.25
CA ALA A 271 -18.46 11.11 -9.93
C ALA A 271 -17.55 10.26 -9.03
N ALA A 272 -16.61 10.85 -8.28
CA ALA A 272 -15.75 10.12 -7.34
C ALA A 272 -16.56 9.45 -6.21
N TYR A 273 -17.59 10.13 -5.67
CA TYR A 273 -18.52 9.51 -4.72
C TYR A 273 -19.28 8.33 -5.36
N LEU A 274 -19.83 8.50 -6.56
CA LEU A 274 -20.58 7.45 -7.25
C LEU A 274 -19.71 6.23 -7.60
N GLN A 275 -18.44 6.45 -7.98
CA GLN A 275 -17.46 5.37 -8.18
C GLN A 275 -17.22 4.59 -6.88
N CYS A 276 -17.09 5.29 -5.75
CA CYS A 276 -16.96 4.66 -4.45
C CYS A 276 -18.20 3.81 -4.11
N ILE A 277 -19.40 4.35 -4.35
CA ILE A 277 -20.67 3.63 -4.16
C ILE A 277 -20.71 2.35 -4.99
N LEU A 278 -20.37 2.40 -6.28
CA LEU A 278 -20.37 1.23 -7.16
C LEU A 278 -19.45 0.08 -6.69
N VAL A 279 -18.34 0.42 -6.03
CA VAL A 279 -17.41 -0.58 -5.48
C VAL A 279 -17.88 -1.11 -4.11
N THR A 280 -18.54 -0.26 -3.35
CA THR A 280 -18.97 -0.52 -1.96
C THR A 280 -20.25 -1.36 -1.91
N TYR A 281 -21.23 -1.03 -2.76
CA TYR A 281 -22.55 -1.66 -2.78
C TYR A 281 -22.61 -2.67 -3.94
N LYS A 282 -22.62 -3.94 -3.58
CA LYS A 282 -22.68 -5.12 -4.45
C LYS A 282 -24.06 -5.77 -4.30
N GLU A 283 -24.30 -6.84 -5.06
CA GLU A 283 -25.61 -7.54 -5.10
C GLU A 283 -26.22 -7.77 -3.71
N ASN A 284 -25.42 -8.15 -2.71
CA ASN A 284 -25.92 -8.47 -1.37
C ASN A 284 -26.35 -7.27 -0.50
N ASN A 285 -26.04 -6.03 -0.87
CA ASN A 285 -26.38 -4.82 -0.08
C ASN A 285 -26.89 -3.64 -0.93
N LEU A 286 -27.19 -3.84 -2.22
CA LEU A 286 -27.72 -2.79 -3.11
C LEU A 286 -29.05 -2.17 -2.61
N THR A 287 -29.84 -2.91 -1.84
CA THR A 287 -31.11 -2.41 -1.28
C THR A 287 -30.93 -1.25 -0.31
N ASP A 288 -29.76 -1.13 0.31
CA ASP A 288 -29.42 -0.01 1.22
C ASP A 288 -29.42 1.34 0.48
N LEU A 289 -29.27 1.33 -0.85
CA LEU A 289 -29.26 2.53 -1.68
C LEU A 289 -30.67 2.98 -2.14
N ILE A 290 -31.73 2.23 -1.88
CA ILE A 290 -33.10 2.61 -2.27
C ILE A 290 -33.48 4.02 -1.75
N PRO A 291 -33.17 4.41 -0.50
CA PRO A 291 -33.44 5.76 0.01
C PRO A 291 -32.66 6.88 -0.70
N MET A 292 -31.65 6.54 -1.51
CA MET A 292 -30.86 7.49 -2.31
C MET A 292 -31.43 7.72 -3.71
N HIS A 293 -32.55 7.09 -4.10
CA HIS A 293 -33.12 7.21 -5.45
C HIS A 293 -33.24 8.67 -5.94
N THR A 294 -33.83 9.56 -5.14
CA THR A 294 -33.99 10.98 -5.51
C THR A 294 -32.64 11.67 -5.71
N THR A 295 -31.64 11.36 -4.87
CA THR A 295 -30.29 11.91 -4.98
C THR A 295 -29.58 11.43 -6.26
N LEU A 296 -29.73 10.15 -6.60
CA LEU A 296 -29.17 9.55 -7.83
C LEU A 296 -29.85 10.12 -9.08
N MET A 297 -31.18 10.27 -9.06
CA MET A 297 -31.93 10.92 -10.14
C MET A 297 -31.48 12.37 -10.37
N ALA A 298 -31.26 13.14 -9.31
CA ALA A 298 -30.74 14.50 -9.43
C ALA A 298 -29.34 14.55 -10.09
N SER A 299 -28.47 13.58 -9.81
CA SER A 299 -27.18 13.44 -10.50
C SER A 299 -27.32 13.09 -11.98
N TYR A 300 -28.24 12.19 -12.31
CA TYR A 300 -28.55 11.84 -13.69
C TYR A 300 -29.09 13.05 -14.48
N GLU A 301 -30.11 13.73 -13.95
CA GLU A 301 -30.75 14.88 -14.60
C GLU A 301 -29.77 16.05 -14.81
N ARG A 302 -28.87 16.30 -13.85
CA ARG A 302 -27.79 17.30 -14.02
C ARG A 302 -26.93 17.01 -15.25
N GLY A 303 -26.52 15.75 -15.45
CA GLY A 303 -25.70 15.37 -16.60
C GLY A 303 -26.44 15.41 -17.92
N VAL A 304 -27.71 15.00 -17.95
CA VAL A 304 -28.56 15.10 -19.15
C VAL A 304 -28.77 16.56 -19.55
N ASN A 305 -29.02 17.45 -18.59
CA ASN A 305 -29.20 18.88 -18.83
C ASN A 305 -27.91 19.60 -19.25
N GLN A 306 -26.74 18.97 -19.02
CA GLN A 306 -25.42 19.51 -19.37
C GLN A 306 -24.65 18.53 -20.27
N SER A 307 -25.33 17.94 -21.25
CA SER A 307 -24.83 16.84 -22.09
C SER A 307 -23.61 17.17 -22.94
N THR A 308 -23.24 18.46 -23.07
CA THR A 308 -22.02 18.88 -23.75
C THR A 308 -20.77 18.80 -22.86
N LEU A 309 -20.94 18.65 -21.54
CA LEU A 309 -19.85 18.58 -20.57
C LEU A 309 -19.57 17.13 -20.19
N ILE A 310 -18.39 16.62 -20.58
CA ILE A 310 -18.00 15.21 -20.38
C ILE A 310 -18.05 14.76 -18.91
N ASN A 311 -17.66 15.64 -17.98
CA ASN A 311 -17.68 15.33 -16.55
C ASN A 311 -19.11 15.16 -16.01
N CYS A 312 -20.06 15.96 -16.52
CA CYS A 312 -21.47 15.86 -16.15
C CYS A 312 -22.12 14.61 -16.74
N LEU A 313 -21.75 14.23 -17.98
CA LEU A 313 -22.15 12.96 -18.58
C LEU A 313 -21.61 11.75 -17.79
N HIS A 314 -20.34 11.80 -17.37
CA HIS A 314 -19.74 10.73 -16.57
C HIS A 314 -20.45 10.57 -15.21
N GLU A 315 -20.75 11.67 -14.52
CA GLU A 315 -21.59 11.66 -13.30
C GLU A 315 -22.94 10.97 -13.56
N ALA A 316 -23.66 11.40 -14.61
CA ALA A 316 -24.97 10.83 -14.93
C ALA A 316 -24.90 9.35 -15.30
N LEU A 317 -23.87 8.92 -16.03
CA LEU A 317 -23.67 7.51 -16.36
C LEU A 317 -23.49 6.66 -15.10
N LEU A 318 -22.65 7.11 -14.16
CA LEU A 318 -22.42 6.38 -12.90
C LEU A 318 -23.71 6.30 -12.06
N ALA A 319 -24.47 7.39 -11.97
CA ALA A 319 -25.75 7.39 -11.27
C ALA A 319 -26.76 6.44 -11.91
N ALA A 320 -26.85 6.45 -13.25
CA ALA A 320 -27.71 5.54 -14.01
C ALA A 320 -27.31 4.07 -13.78
N LEU A 321 -26.01 3.75 -13.79
CA LEU A 321 -25.52 2.39 -13.52
C LEU A 321 -25.94 1.89 -12.13
N ILE A 322 -25.83 2.73 -11.09
CA ILE A 322 -26.27 2.37 -9.74
C ILE A 322 -27.78 2.08 -9.74
N MET A 323 -28.60 2.95 -10.34
CA MET A 323 -30.06 2.76 -10.39
C MET A 323 -30.47 1.51 -11.19
N ILE A 324 -29.77 1.22 -12.30
CA ILE A 324 -29.98 -0.01 -13.08
C ILE A 324 -29.68 -1.25 -12.24
N ASN A 325 -28.55 -1.26 -11.51
CA ASN A 325 -28.19 -2.38 -10.65
C ASN A 325 -29.24 -2.63 -9.55
N ILE A 326 -29.77 -1.56 -8.94
CA ILE A 326 -30.88 -1.65 -7.97
C ILE A 326 -32.13 -2.26 -8.61
N ALA A 327 -32.49 -1.81 -9.82
CA ALA A 327 -33.68 -2.31 -10.53
C ALA A 327 -33.55 -3.78 -10.94
N GLN A 328 -32.39 -4.20 -11.42
CA GLN A 328 -32.12 -5.59 -11.82
C GLN A 328 -32.23 -6.56 -10.63
N MET A 329 -31.73 -6.15 -9.47
CA MET A 329 -31.91 -6.90 -8.22
C MET A 329 -33.40 -7.07 -7.89
N ASN A 330 -34.19 -5.99 -7.87
CA ASN A 330 -35.62 -6.08 -7.57
C ASN A 330 -36.38 -7.00 -8.54
N SER A 331 -36.00 -7.02 -9.82
CA SER A 331 -36.60 -7.92 -10.82
C SER A 331 -36.21 -9.40 -10.65
N SER A 332 -35.07 -9.68 -10.00
CA SER A 332 -34.56 -11.05 -9.76
C SER A 332 -35.15 -11.67 -8.48
N TYR A 333 -35.50 -10.86 -7.48
CA TYR A 333 -36.17 -11.31 -6.25
C TYR A 333 -37.71 -11.25 -6.34
N GLY A 334 -38.27 -10.62 -7.38
CA GLY A 334 -39.70 -10.57 -7.67
C GLY A 334 -40.23 -11.73 -8.52
N LYS A 335 -39.46 -12.80 -8.69
CA LYS A 335 -39.88 -14.07 -9.31
C LYS A 335 -40.00 -15.17 -8.28
#